data_AF-L0W9E1-F1
#
_entry.id   AF-L0W9E1-F1
#
_cell.length_a   1.000
_cell.length_b   1.000
_cell.length_c   1.000
_cell.angle_alpha   90.00
_cell.angle_beta   90.00
_cell.angle_gamma   90.00
#
_symmetry.space_group_name_H-M   'P 1'
#
loop_
_entity.id
_entity.type
_entity.pdbx_description
1 polymer ?
#
loop_
_entity_poly.entity_id
_entity_poly.type
_entity_poly.pdbx_seq_one_letter_code
_entity_poly.pdbx_strand_id
1 'polypeptide(L)'
;MADLTLYIATGPSPLSSRFQEMLDMLLTGAAFGQPTALWLTDGCIASLALASHDDSLVNLADFGVRCLASEQALQAHPGLPLPVEPMDDDTLAALRAQAREIRVF
;
A
#
# COMPACT_ATOMS: atom_id res chain seq x y z
N MET A 1 5.58 -14.95 15.08
CA MET A 1 4.29 -14.39 14.62
C MET A 1 4.54 -12.93 14.31
N ALA A 2 4.37 -12.51 13.06
CA ALA A 2 4.50 -11.09 12.72
C ALA A 2 3.24 -10.37 13.24
N ASP A 3 3.43 -9.33 14.05
CA ASP A 3 2.34 -8.47 14.54
C ASP A 3 1.99 -7.40 13.48
N LEU A 4 1.92 -7.81 12.21
CA LEU A 4 1.76 -6.92 11.06
C LEU A 4 0.30 -6.85 10.63
N THR A 5 -0.21 -5.62 10.50
CA THR A 5 -1.47 -5.36 9.81
C THR A 5 -1.18 -5.02 8.35
N LEU A 6 -1.67 -5.87 7.45
CA LEU A 6 -1.52 -5.71 6.00
C LEU A 6 -2.78 -5.08 5.41
N TYR A 7 -2.63 -3.91 4.81
CA TYR A 7 -3.67 -3.23 4.04
C TYR A 7 -3.44 -3.54 2.57
N ILE A 8 -4.45 -4.04 1.86
CA ILE A 8 -4.38 -4.36 0.45
C ILE A 8 -5.33 -3.43 -0.30
N ALA A 9 -4.77 -2.56 -1.14
CA ALA A 9 -5.54 -1.68 -2.00
C ALA A 9 -5.81 -2.37 -3.34
N THR A 10 -7.07 -2.76 -3.57
CA THR A 10 -7.56 -3.47 -4.75
C THR A 10 -8.61 -2.66 -5.47
N GLY A 11 -8.22 -1.79 -6.38
CA GLY A 11 -9.22 -1.15 -7.24
C GLY A 11 -8.73 0.04 -8.06
N PRO A 12 -9.51 0.41 -9.10
CA PRO A 12 -9.16 1.47 -10.03
C PRO A 12 -9.48 2.89 -9.50
N SER A 13 -9.92 3.00 -8.25
CA SER A 13 -10.40 4.27 -7.69
C SER A 13 -9.61 4.66 -6.43
N PRO A 14 -8.33 5.04 -6.60
CA PRO A 14 -7.48 5.54 -5.51
C PRO A 14 -7.99 6.87 -4.90
N LEU A 15 -9.10 7.43 -5.42
CA LEU A 15 -9.75 8.64 -4.92
C LEU A 15 -11.15 8.36 -4.33
N SER A 16 -11.49 7.08 -4.11
CA SER A 16 -12.74 6.77 -3.42
C SER A 16 -12.63 7.16 -1.94
N SER A 17 -13.74 7.58 -1.33
CA SER A 17 -13.80 7.88 0.11
C SER A 17 -13.30 6.69 0.95
N ARG A 18 -13.55 5.47 0.47
CA ARG A 18 -13.07 4.22 1.08
C ARG A 18 -11.54 4.10 1.09
N PHE A 19 -10.86 4.58 0.04
CA PHE A 19 -9.40 4.60 -0.01
C PHE A 19 -8.83 5.63 0.97
N GLN A 20 -9.44 6.82 1.05
CA GLN A 20 -9.06 7.84 2.04
C GLN A 20 -9.27 7.35 3.48
N GLU A 21 -10.41 6.72 3.78
CA GLU A 21 -10.66 6.09 5.08
C GLU A 21 -9.61 5.02 5.40
N MET A 22 -9.26 4.18 4.42
CA MET A 22 -8.22 3.17 4.57
C MET A 22 -6.86 3.80 4.89
N LEU A 23 -6.46 4.86 4.17
CA LEU A 23 -5.23 5.59 4.44
C LEU A 23 -5.24 6.20 5.83
N ASP A 24 -6.34 6.81 6.28
CA ASP A 24 -6.46 7.39 7.61
C ASP A 24 -6.29 6.35 8.72
N MET A 25 -6.93 5.18 8.57
CA MET A 25 -6.78 4.06 9.49
C MET A 25 -5.35 3.53 9.53
N LEU A 26 -4.73 3.40 8.36
CA LEU A 26 -3.36 2.93 8.22
C LEU A 26 -2.38 3.92 8.84
N LEU A 27 -2.55 5.23 8.61
CA LEU A 27 -1.74 6.30 9.19
C LEU A 27 -1.90 6.33 10.71
N THR A 28 -3.13 6.17 11.20
CA THR A 28 -3.43 6.06 12.62
C THR A 28 -2.69 4.87 13.25
N GLY A 29 -2.76 3.69 12.63
CA GLY A 29 -2.03 2.50 13.09
C GLY A 29 -0.52 2.70 13.12
N ALA A 30 0.03 3.29 12.06
CA ALA A 30 1.46 3.61 11.97
C ALA A 30 1.90 4.63 13.04
N ALA A 31 1.09 5.67 13.28
CA ALA A 31 1.34 6.67 14.32
C ALA A 31 1.33 6.08 15.74
N PHE A 32 0.55 5.02 15.99
CA PHE A 32 0.60 4.26 17.25
C PHE A 32 1.79 3.29 17.35
N GLY A 33 2.68 3.26 16.36
CA GLY A 33 3.82 2.36 16.31
C GLY A 33 3.45 0.91 15.99
N GLN A 34 2.25 0.68 15.43
CA GLN A 34 1.87 -0.66 14.99
C GLN A 34 2.60 -1.00 13.68
N PRO A 35 3.11 -2.22 13.53
CA PRO A 35 3.67 -2.65 12.25
C PRO A 35 2.55 -2.66 11.21
N THR A 36 2.62 -1.73 10.26
CA THR A 36 1.64 -1.58 9.18
C THR A 36 2.33 -1.59 7.82
N ALA A 37 1.72 -2.29 6.87
CA ALA A 37 2.17 -2.30 5.48
C ALA A 37 0.99 -2.10 4.54
N LEU A 38 1.21 -1.33 3.48
CA LEU A 38 0.26 -1.11 2.40
C LEU A 38 0.73 -1.86 1.16
N TRP A 39 -0.01 -2.89 0.75
CA TRP A 39 0.17 -3.53 -0.54
C TRP A 39 -0.71 -2.88 -1.60
N LEU A 40 -0.06 -2.28 -2.59
CA LEU A 40 -0.68 -1.73 -3.78
C LEU A 40 -0.71 -2.80 -4.88
N THR A 41 -1.91 -3.16 -5.33
CA THR A 41 -2.08 -4.07 -6.47
C THR A 41 -1.89 -3.34 -7.80
N ASP A 42 -1.62 -4.09 -8.87
CA ASP A 42 -1.43 -3.55 -10.22
C ASP A 42 -2.55 -2.58 -10.65
N GLY A 43 -3.81 -2.94 -10.43
CA GLY A 43 -4.94 -2.07 -10.76
C GLY A 43 -4.96 -0.76 -9.97
N CYS A 44 -4.49 -0.77 -8.71
CA CYS A 44 -4.36 0.43 -7.90
C CYS A 44 -3.20 1.30 -8.38
N ILE A 45 -2.06 0.68 -8.69
CA ILE A 45 -0.85 1.35 -9.23
C ILE A 45 -1.16 2.01 -10.58
N ALA A 46 -1.85 1.31 -11.48
CA ALA A 46 -2.26 1.84 -12.76
C ALA A 46 -3.13 3.10 -12.60
N SER A 47 -4.08 3.08 -11.66
CA SER A 47 -4.92 4.24 -11.38
C SER A 47 -4.19 5.35 -10.64
N LEU A 48 -3.24 5.04 -9.76
CA LEU A 48 -2.39 6.02 -9.09
C LEU A 48 -1.44 6.72 -10.06
N ALA A 49 -0.91 5.99 -11.03
CA ALA A 49 -0.09 6.57 -12.10
C ALA A 49 -0.89 7.53 -13.00
N LEU A 50 -2.21 7.33 -13.12
CA LEU A 50 -3.12 8.20 -13.87
C LEU A 50 -3.68 9.35 -13.03
N ALA A 51 -3.72 9.21 -11.70
CA ALA A 51 -4.21 10.23 -10.79
C ALA A 51 -3.14 11.30 -10.56
N SER A 52 -3.56 12.57 -10.56
CA SER A 52 -2.68 13.69 -10.19
C SER A 52 -2.12 13.49 -8.78
N HIS A 53 -0.83 13.76 -8.60
CA HIS A 53 -0.06 13.64 -7.36
C HIS A 53 -0.89 13.90 -6.09
N ASP A 54 -1.27 12.83 -5.39
CA ASP A 54 -1.94 12.91 -4.10
C ASP A 54 -0.88 13.01 -3.01
N ASP A 55 -0.78 14.18 -2.37
CA ASP A 55 0.26 14.50 -1.38
C ASP A 55 0.22 13.55 -0.17
N SER A 56 -0.96 12.98 0.13
CA SER A 56 -1.15 12.02 1.22
C SER A 56 -0.34 10.73 1.04
N LEU A 57 -0.08 10.31 -0.20
CA LEU A 57 0.70 9.09 -0.49
C LEU A 57 2.21 9.30 -0.34
N VAL A 58 2.68 10.51 -0.64
CA VAL A 58 4.11 10.88 -0.53
C VAL A 58 4.55 10.84 0.94
N ASN A 59 3.66 11.22 1.86
CA ASN A 59 3.95 11.29 3.28
C ASN A 59 3.87 9.92 3.99
N LEU A 60 3.35 8.87 3.36
CA LEU A 60 3.18 7.54 3.98
C LEU A 60 4.47 7.00 4.59
N ALA A 61 5.59 7.14 3.86
CA ALA A 61 6.89 6.70 4.33
C ALA A 61 7.37 7.49 5.56
N ASP A 62 7.03 8.79 5.65
CA ASP A 62 7.37 9.66 6.79
C ASP A 62 6.64 9.22 8.06
N PHE A 63 5.40 8.73 7.91
CA PHE A 63 4.61 8.13 9.00
C PHE A 63 5.03 6.70 9.36
N GLY A 64 6.06 6.14 8.71
CA GLY A 64 6.56 4.78 8.97
C GLY A 64 5.75 3.67 8.30
N VAL A 65 4.91 3.99 7.33
CA VAL A 65 4.15 3.01 6.55
C VAL A 65 5.04 2.46 5.43
N ARG A 66 5.15 1.13 5.36
CA ARG A 66 5.82 0.47 4.23
C ARG A 66 4.85 0.24 3.09
N CYS A 67 5.06 0.91 1.97
CA CYS A 67 4.32 0.66 0.74
C CYS A 67 5.01 -0.45 -0.06
N LEU A 68 4.27 -1.48 -0.44
CA LEU A 68 4.74 -2.68 -1.12
C LEU A 68 3.99 -2.86 -2.43
N ALA A 69 4.69 -3.29 -3.48
CA ALA A 69 4.06 -3.67 -4.75
C ALA A 69 4.84 -4.79 -5.43
N SER A 70 4.16 -5.51 -6.32
CA SER A 70 4.84 -6.47 -7.19
C SER A 70 5.83 -5.74 -8.10
N GLU A 71 7.03 -6.29 -8.26
CA GLU A 71 8.03 -5.77 -9.19
C GLU A 71 7.48 -5.57 -10.60
N GLN A 72 6.65 -6.50 -11.08
CA GLN A 72 6.02 -6.41 -12.40
C GLN A 72 5.14 -5.16 -12.53
N ALA A 73 4.35 -4.83 -11.52
CA ALA A 73 3.48 -3.65 -11.54
C ALA A 73 4.29 -2.35 -11.50
N LEU A 74 5.41 -2.30 -10.78
CA LEU A 74 6.32 -1.14 -10.76
C LEU A 74 7.06 -0.98 -12.09
N GLN A 75 7.48 -2.09 -12.72
CA GLN A 75 8.08 -2.08 -14.05
C GLN A 75 7.09 -1.63 -15.13
N ALA A 76 5.82 -2.01 -15.02
CA ALA A 76 4.75 -1.55 -15.90
C ALA A 76 4.45 -0.05 -15.73
N HIS A 77 4.73 0.52 -14.54
CA HIS A 77 4.41 1.90 -14.18
C HIS A 77 5.63 2.64 -13.57
N PRO A 78 6.67 2.95 -14.37
CA PRO A 78 7.92 3.55 -13.88
C PRO A 78 7.79 5.00 -13.39
N GLY A 79 6.61 5.62 -13.51
CA GLY A 79 6.32 7.00 -13.13
C GLY A 79 5.60 7.15 -11.79
N LEU A 80 5.60 6.10 -10.95
CA LEU A 80 4.86 6.13 -9.70
C LEU A 80 5.49 7.16 -8.72
N PRO A 81 4.73 8.17 -8.25
CA PRO A 81 5.29 9.28 -7.45
C PRO A 81 5.51 8.94 -5.97
N LEU A 82 5.41 7.66 -5.58
CA LEU A 82 5.48 7.23 -4.19
C LEU A 82 6.64 6.24 -3.96
N PRO A 83 7.29 6.28 -2.79
CA PRO A 83 8.35 5.34 -2.42
C PRO A 83 7.74 3.96 -2.13
N VAL A 84 7.67 3.11 -3.16
CA VAL A 84 7.18 1.73 -3.04
C VAL A 84 8.34 0.76 -3.07
N GLU A 85 8.32 -0.17 -2.11
CA GLU A 85 9.27 -1.27 -2.06
C GLU A 85 8.84 -2.37 -3.05
N PRO A 86 9.67 -2.68 -4.06
CA PRO A 86 9.46 -3.82 -4.94
C PRO A 86 9.52 -5.13 -4.15
N MET A 87 8.54 -6.01 -4.36
CA MET A 87 8.50 -7.36 -3.80
C MET A 87 8.13 -8.38 -4.86
N ASP A 88 8.70 -9.58 -4.77
CA ASP A 88 8.23 -10.74 -5.54
C ASP A 88 6.85 -11.21 -5.08
N ASP A 89 6.10 -11.84 -5.98
CA ASP A 89 4.80 -12.44 -5.68
C ASP A 89 4.86 -13.47 -4.53
N ASP A 90 5.93 -14.27 -4.47
CA ASP A 90 6.11 -15.26 -3.41
C ASP A 90 6.28 -14.59 -2.04
N THR A 91 7.05 -13.50 -1.99
CA THR A 91 7.24 -12.72 -0.76
C THR A 91 5.97 -12.00 -0.33
N LEU A 92 5.20 -11.44 -1.27
CA LEU A 92 3.90 -10.85 -0.99
C LEU A 92 2.90 -11.89 -0.46
N ALA A 93 2.89 -13.10 -1.05
CA ALA A 93 2.07 -14.20 -0.59
C ALA A 93 2.47 -14.66 0.82
N ALA A 94 3.77 -14.77 1.10
CA ALA A 94 4.29 -15.10 2.41
C ALA A 94 3.97 -14.01 3.45
N LEU A 95 4.07 -12.74 3.07
CA LEU A 95 3.75 -11.60 3.94
C LEU A 95 2.26 -11.56 4.27
N ARG A 96 1.41 -11.83 3.27
CA ARG A 96 -0.03 -12.01 3.47
C ARG A 96 -0.33 -13.19 4.40
N ALA A 97 0.35 -14.33 4.24
CA ALA A 97 0.14 -15.50 5.11
C ALA A 97 0.62 -15.28 6.55
N GLN A 98 1.61 -14.42 6.76
CA GLN A 98 2.18 -14.13 8.08
C GLN A 98 1.53 -12.93 8.78
N ALA A 99 0.78 -12.10 8.05
CA ALA A 99 0.08 -10.96 8.59
C ALA A 99 -0.92 -11.40 9.67
N ARG A 100 -0.94 -10.67 10.79
CA ARG A 100 -1.90 -10.89 11.87
C ARG A 100 -3.31 -10.49 11.44
N GLU A 101 -3.40 -9.41 10.71
CA GLU A 101 -4.66 -8.87 10.19
C GLU A 101 -4.46 -8.45 8.74
N ILE A 102 -5.42 -8.81 7.89
CA ILE A 102 -5.42 -8.44 6.48
C ILE A 102 -6.71 -7.69 6.21
N ARG A 103 -6.60 -6.48 5.67
CA ARG A 103 -7.74 -5.66 5.28
C ARG A 103 -7.65 -5.36 3.80
N VAL A 104 -8.69 -5.74 3.06
CA VAL A 104 -8.77 -5.56 1.60
C VAL A 104 -9.80 -4.48 1.30
N PHE A 105 -9.41 -3.52 0.47
CA PHE A 105 -10.20 -2.35 0.15
C PHE A 105 -10.40 -2.18 -1.34
#